data_AF-A0A3A4KRQ4-F1
#
_entry.id   AF-A0A3A4KRQ4-F1
#
_cell.length_a   1.000
_cell.length_b   1.000
_cell.length_c   1.000
_cell.angle_alpha   90.00
_cell.angle_beta   90.00
_cell.angle_gamma   90.00
#
_symmetry.space_group_name_H-M   'P 1'
#
loop_
_entity.id
_entity.type
_entity.pdbx_description
1 polymer ?
#
loop_
_entity_poly.entity_id
_entity_poly.type
_entity_poly.pdbx_seq_one_letter_code
_entity_poly.pdbx_strand_id
1 'polypeptide(L)'
;MTDGGPASQRRLALSDRGIEAIRKLVAYGIESDDDLIIPSPRGKGWNPSNFRGTWRDVRGTSFTDITPTQIRHRVGTDVRKAAGIGAAAAQLGNSEVVANKHYAARDREVDNRTALRRKSA
;
A
#
# COMPACT_ATOMS: atom_id res chain seq x y z
N MET A 1 -5.14 -11.31 32.62
CA MET A 1 -5.08 -11.76 31.20
C MET A 1 -4.89 -10.50 30.38
N THR A 2 -3.69 -10.31 29.85
CA THR A 2 -3.16 -9.01 29.41
C THR A 2 -3.89 -8.42 28.21
N ASP A 3 -4.16 -7.13 28.34
CA ASP A 3 -4.75 -6.19 27.40
C ASP A 3 -4.06 -6.21 26.02
N GLY A 4 -4.84 -6.25 24.94
CA GLY A 4 -4.35 -6.46 23.58
C GLY A 4 -5.15 -5.69 22.53
N GLY A 5 -5.12 -4.36 22.59
CA GLY A 5 -5.41 -3.45 21.47
C GLY A 5 -4.42 -2.27 21.52
N PRO A 6 -4.09 -1.51 20.43
CA PRO A 6 -4.63 -1.43 19.07
C PRO A 6 -3.51 -1.41 17.99
N ALA A 7 -3.02 -2.56 17.51
CA ALA A 7 -1.92 -2.56 16.52
C ALA A 7 -2.37 -2.46 15.03
N SER A 8 -3.66 -2.60 14.73
CA SER A 8 -4.16 -2.78 13.34
C SER A 8 -4.92 -1.59 12.75
N GLN A 9 -5.32 -0.61 13.55
CA GLN A 9 -6.09 0.55 13.08
C GLN A 9 -5.18 1.75 12.81
N ARG A 10 -5.42 2.44 11.70
CA ARG A 10 -4.70 3.67 11.35
C ARG A 10 -5.59 4.64 10.57
N ARG A 11 -5.34 5.94 10.75
CA ARG A 11 -5.96 7.01 9.98
C ARG A 11 -4.99 7.47 8.91
N LEU A 12 -5.45 7.56 7.67
CA LEU A 12 -4.67 8.04 6.54
C LEU A 12 -5.37 9.27 5.96
N ALA A 13 -4.61 10.32 5.68
CA ALA A 13 -5.09 11.43 4.88
C ALA A 13 -5.30 10.94 3.43
N LEU A 14 -6.41 11.33 2.82
CA LEU A 14 -6.70 11.02 1.42
C LEU A 14 -6.24 12.17 0.54
N SER A 15 -5.65 11.84 -0.61
CA SER A 15 -5.38 12.83 -1.66
C SER A 15 -6.67 13.24 -2.35
N ASP A 16 -6.66 14.36 -3.07
CA ASP A 16 -7.81 14.81 -3.88
C ASP A 16 -8.30 13.72 -4.84
N ARG A 17 -7.36 12.97 -5.43
CA ARG A 17 -7.68 11.81 -6.29
C ARG A 17 -8.34 10.66 -5.51
N GLY A 18 -7.91 10.40 -4.28
CA GLY A 18 -8.53 9.41 -3.40
C GLY A 18 -9.96 9.81 -3.01
N ILE A 19 -10.16 11.10 -2.69
CA ILE A 19 -11.48 11.67 -2.40
C ILE A 19 -12.39 11.58 -3.64
N GLU A 20 -11.88 11.95 -4.82
CA GLU A 20 -12.59 11.83 -6.10
C GLU A 20 -13.03 10.38 -6.36
N ALA A 21 -12.13 9.41 -6.16
CA ALA A 21 -12.43 8.00 -6.34
C ALA A 21 -13.51 7.50 -5.38
N ILE A 22 -13.45 7.88 -4.09
CA ILE A 22 -14.47 7.52 -3.10
C ILE A 22 -15.82 8.14 -3.45
N ARG A 23 -15.85 9.41 -3.86
CA ARG A 23 -17.09 10.07 -4.31
C ARG A 23 -17.72 9.33 -5.49
N LYS A 24 -16.92 8.90 -6.47
CA LYS A 24 -17.41 8.07 -7.58
C LYS A 24 -17.95 6.73 -7.11
N LEU A 25 -17.27 6.09 -6.17
CA LEU A 25 -17.71 4.81 -5.59
C LEU A 25 -19.08 4.95 -4.91
N VAL A 26 -19.24 5.96 -4.06
CA VAL A 26 -20.52 6.25 -3.38
C VAL A 26 -21.61 6.59 -4.40
N ALA A 27 -21.29 7.35 -5.45
CA ALA A 27 -22.24 7.74 -6.48
C ALA A 27 -22.79 6.56 -7.32
N TYR A 28 -22.12 5.39 -7.32
CA TYR A 28 -22.70 4.18 -7.93
C TYR A 28 -23.92 3.66 -7.18
N GLY A 29 -24.12 4.06 -5.90
CA GLY A 29 -25.31 3.71 -5.13
C GLY A 29 -25.53 2.21 -4.98
N ILE A 30 -24.44 1.42 -4.93
CA ILE A 30 -24.53 -0.03 -4.78
C ILE A 30 -24.97 -0.33 -3.35
N GLU A 31 -26.13 -0.96 -3.20
CA GLU A 31 -26.59 -1.45 -1.91
C GLU A 31 -25.60 -2.49 -1.36
N SER A 32 -25.23 -2.34 -0.08
CA SER A 32 -24.21 -3.17 0.54
C SER A 32 -24.49 -3.42 2.00
N ASP A 33 -24.05 -4.58 2.49
CA ASP A 33 -23.97 -4.85 3.92
C ASP A 33 -23.01 -3.87 4.59
N ASP A 34 -23.30 -3.52 5.84
CA ASP A 34 -22.43 -2.71 6.72
C ASP A 34 -21.89 -1.42 6.09
N ASP A 35 -22.65 -0.79 5.17
CA ASP A 35 -22.28 0.44 4.47
C ASP A 35 -20.89 0.40 3.79
N LEU A 36 -20.53 -0.75 3.21
CA LEU A 36 -19.25 -0.95 2.52
C LEU A 36 -19.11 0.01 1.32
N ILE A 37 -18.03 0.81 1.32
CA ILE A 37 -17.70 1.74 0.21
C ILE A 37 -17.27 0.99 -1.08
N ILE A 38 -16.71 -0.22 -0.93
CA ILE A 38 -16.26 -1.06 -2.06
C ILE A 38 -16.86 -2.46 -1.87
N PRO A 39 -18.16 -2.63 -2.12
CA PRO A 39 -18.79 -3.94 -2.03
C PRO A 39 -18.42 -4.80 -3.24
N SER A 40 -18.57 -6.11 -3.10
CA SER A 40 -18.62 -7.02 -4.24
C SER A 40 -19.91 -6.78 -5.04
N PRO A 41 -20.04 -7.33 -6.27
CA PRO A 41 -21.28 -7.20 -7.05
C PRO A 41 -22.56 -7.71 -6.36
N ARG A 42 -22.43 -8.47 -5.27
CA ARG A 42 -23.54 -8.96 -4.44
C ARG A 42 -23.83 -8.09 -3.21
N GLY A 43 -23.22 -6.91 -3.09
CA GLY A 43 -23.34 -6.05 -1.90
C GLY A 43 -22.54 -6.53 -0.68
N LYS A 44 -21.82 -7.65 -0.78
CA LYS A 44 -21.05 -8.25 0.33
C LYS A 44 -19.58 -7.84 0.33
N GLY A 45 -18.88 -8.04 1.44
CA GLY A 45 -17.43 -7.94 1.51
C GLY A 45 -16.71 -8.83 0.49
N TRP A 46 -15.56 -8.37 -0.01
CA TRP A 46 -14.78 -9.11 -0.99
C TRP A 46 -14.03 -10.30 -0.38
N ASN A 47 -14.22 -11.49 -0.96
CA ASN A 47 -13.25 -12.57 -0.81
C ASN A 47 -11.99 -12.24 -1.67
N PRO A 48 -10.77 -12.33 -1.12
CA PRO A 48 -9.55 -11.98 -1.85
C PRO A 48 -9.37 -12.75 -3.18
N SER A 49 -9.78 -14.01 -3.25
CA SER A 49 -9.66 -14.81 -4.49
C SER A 49 -10.61 -14.33 -5.57
N ASN A 50 -11.85 -13.96 -5.20
CA ASN A 50 -12.83 -13.40 -6.13
C ASN A 50 -12.38 -12.03 -6.63
N PHE A 51 -11.85 -11.19 -5.74
CA PHE A 51 -11.32 -9.88 -6.13
C PHE A 51 -10.16 -10.00 -7.12
N ARG A 52 -9.25 -10.98 -6.94
CA ARG A 52 -8.15 -11.22 -7.90
C ARG A 52 -8.66 -11.62 -9.28
N GLY A 53 -9.79 -12.34 -9.36
CA GLY A 53 -10.49 -12.64 -10.61
C GLY A 53 -10.90 -11.36 -11.32
N THR A 54 -11.78 -10.59 -10.67
CA THR A 54 -12.25 -9.29 -11.18
C THR A 54 -11.11 -8.33 -11.53
N TRP A 55 -10.06 -8.29 -10.70
CA TRP A 55 -8.88 -7.47 -10.98
C TRP A 55 -8.19 -7.86 -12.29
N ARG A 56 -8.01 -9.16 -12.57
CA ARG A 56 -7.41 -9.61 -13.84
C ARG A 56 -8.26 -9.18 -15.03
N ASP A 57 -9.57 -9.28 -14.91
CA ASP A 57 -10.51 -8.94 -15.98
C ASP A 57 -10.46 -7.43 -16.29
N VAL A 58 -10.55 -6.58 -15.26
CA VAL A 58 -10.54 -5.11 -15.41
C VAL A 58 -9.19 -4.59 -15.88
N ARG A 59 -8.11 -5.14 -15.33
CA ARG A 59 -6.74 -4.75 -15.66
C ARG A 59 -6.37 -5.11 -17.10
N GLY A 60 -6.93 -6.19 -17.63
CA GLY A 60 -6.61 -6.73 -18.94
C GLY A 60 -5.17 -7.23 -19.05
N THR A 61 -4.73 -7.44 -20.30
CA THR A 61 -3.42 -8.00 -20.64
C THR A 61 -2.31 -6.95 -20.71
N SER A 62 -2.64 -5.69 -21.01
CA SER A 62 -1.67 -4.59 -21.11
C SER A 62 -0.94 -4.29 -19.79
N PHE A 63 -1.54 -4.66 -18.65
CA PHE A 63 -0.98 -4.44 -17.34
C PHE A 63 -0.78 -5.76 -16.57
N THR A 64 -0.42 -6.84 -17.27
CA THR A 64 -0.37 -8.19 -16.69
C THR A 64 0.53 -8.30 -15.45
N ASP A 65 1.54 -7.46 -15.36
CA ASP A 65 2.47 -7.43 -14.23
C ASP A 65 2.05 -6.45 -13.13
N ILE A 66 0.85 -5.88 -13.16
CA ILE A 66 0.35 -4.97 -12.12
C ILE A 66 -0.63 -5.69 -11.20
N THR A 67 -0.25 -5.80 -9.93
CA THR A 67 -1.05 -6.40 -8.85
C THR A 67 -1.37 -5.36 -7.76
N PRO A 68 -2.42 -5.57 -6.94
CA PRO A 68 -2.70 -4.68 -5.81
C PRO A 68 -1.51 -4.53 -4.86
N THR A 69 -0.73 -5.60 -4.67
CA THR A 69 0.49 -5.57 -3.87
C THR A 69 1.54 -4.63 -4.47
N GLN A 70 1.73 -4.62 -5.80
CA GLN A 70 2.67 -3.70 -6.44
C GLN A 70 2.22 -2.24 -6.37
N ILE A 71 0.91 -1.98 -6.47
CA ILE A 71 0.36 -0.63 -6.22
C ILE A 71 0.73 -0.17 -4.82
N ARG A 72 0.51 -1.02 -3.81
CA ARG A 72 0.89 -0.75 -2.42
C ARG A 72 2.40 -0.53 -2.25
N HIS A 73 3.23 -1.33 -2.92
CA HIS A 73 4.69 -1.19 -2.89
C HIS A 73 5.14 0.14 -3.49
N ARG A 74 4.52 0.55 -4.60
CA ARG A 74 4.83 1.81 -5.26
C ARG A 74 4.50 2.99 -4.36
N VAL A 75 3.30 3.00 -3.76
CA VAL A 75 2.90 4.04 -2.79
C VAL A 75 3.88 4.13 -1.62
N GLY A 76 4.27 2.99 -1.03
CA GLY A 76 5.26 2.96 0.06
C GLY A 76 6.62 3.53 -0.35
N THR A 77 7.07 3.22 -1.56
CA THR A 77 8.34 3.71 -2.11
C THR A 77 8.29 5.22 -2.37
N ASP A 78 7.18 5.72 -2.92
CA ASP A 78 7.01 7.14 -3.26
C ASP A 78 6.90 7.99 -1.97
N VAL A 79 6.15 7.53 -0.95
CA VAL A 79 6.10 8.19 0.36
C VAL A 79 7.47 8.20 1.03
N ARG A 80 8.22 7.10 0.96
CA ARG A 80 9.58 7.06 1.53
C ARG A 80 10.51 8.08 0.86
N LYS A 81 10.46 8.18 -0.47
CA LYS A 81 11.26 9.16 -1.22
C LYS A 81 10.93 10.60 -0.84
N ALA A 82 9.65 10.88 -0.59
CA ALA A 82 9.19 12.23 -0.26
C ALA A 82 9.36 12.61 1.23
N ALA A 83 9.15 11.67 2.15
CA ALA A 83 8.98 11.95 3.58
C ALA A 83 9.72 10.98 4.52
N GLY A 84 10.58 10.10 3.99
CA GLY A 84 11.41 9.19 4.78
C GLY A 84 10.72 7.89 5.21
N ILE A 85 11.48 7.03 5.87
CA ILE A 85 11.05 5.65 6.16
C ILE A 85 9.93 5.56 7.21
N GLY A 86 9.93 6.43 8.23
CA GLY A 86 8.89 6.46 9.25
C GLY A 86 7.51 6.79 8.66
N ALA A 87 7.43 7.76 7.74
CA ALA A 87 6.19 8.10 7.04
C ALA A 87 5.69 6.93 6.17
N ALA A 88 6.61 6.22 5.48
CA ALA A 88 6.25 5.04 4.69
C ALA A 88 5.76 3.89 5.57
N ALA A 89 6.38 3.66 6.73
CA ALA A 89 5.97 2.66 7.70
C ALA A 89 4.57 2.95 8.24
N ALA A 90 4.28 4.21 8.60
CA ALA A 90 2.97 4.67 9.04
C ALA A 90 1.90 4.50 7.95
N GLN A 91 2.20 4.88 6.71
CA GLN A 91 1.29 4.71 5.55
C GLN A 91 0.90 3.23 5.36
N LEU A 92 1.88 2.34 5.47
CA LEU A 92 1.69 0.91 5.27
C LEU A 92 1.15 0.23 6.53
N GLY A 93 1.29 0.80 7.72
CA GLY A 93 0.93 0.15 8.97
C GLY A 93 1.82 -1.06 9.27
N ASN A 94 3.12 -0.92 9.08
CA ASN A 94 4.13 -1.90 9.47
C ASN A 94 5.25 -1.21 10.28
N SER A 95 6.15 -1.99 10.87
CA SER A 95 7.33 -1.42 11.53
C SER A 95 8.32 -0.86 10.51
N GLU A 96 9.14 0.11 10.90
CA GLU A 96 10.18 0.66 10.04
C GLU A 96 11.18 -0.40 9.57
N VAL A 97 11.44 -1.44 10.38
CA VAL A 97 12.28 -2.59 9.99
C VAL A 97 11.67 -3.35 8.81
N VAL A 98 10.36 -3.63 8.88
CA VAL A 98 9.62 -4.28 7.78
C VAL A 98 9.56 -3.35 6.57
N ALA A 99 9.36 -2.04 6.80
CA ALA A 99 9.34 -1.06 5.72
C ALA A 99 10.69 -0.99 4.99
N ASN A 100 11.80 -0.95 5.73
CA ASN A 100 13.15 -0.97 5.17
C ASN A 100 13.41 -2.25 4.38
N LYS A 101 12.99 -3.42 4.90
CA LYS A 101 13.17 -4.69 4.22
C LYS A 101 12.48 -4.75 2.84
N HIS A 102 11.27 -4.21 2.74
CA HIS A 102 10.43 -4.39 1.54
C HIS A 102 10.41 -3.19 0.59
N TYR A 103 10.68 -1.98 1.08
CA TYR A 103 10.53 -0.73 0.32
C TYR A 103 11.80 0.12 0.33
N ALA A 104 12.92 -0.43 0.82
CA ALA A 104 14.22 0.13 0.46
C ALA A 104 14.38 0.03 -1.06
N ALA A 105 14.14 1.12 -1.80
CA ALA A 105 14.74 1.21 -3.13
C ALA A 105 16.24 1.07 -2.88
N ARG A 106 16.77 -0.06 -3.32
CA ARG A 106 18.20 -0.27 -3.41
C ARG A 106 18.65 0.66 -4.51
N ASP A 107 19.48 1.63 -4.17
CA ASP A 107 20.18 2.36 -5.22
C ASP A 107 20.93 1.32 -6.05
N ARG A 108 20.70 1.35 -7.35
CA ARG A 108 21.26 0.39 -8.29
C ARG A 108 22.78 0.56 -8.42
N GLU A 109 23.26 1.73 -8.02
CA GLU A 109 24.66 2.09 -7.87
C GLU A 109 24.92 2.47 -6.41
N VAL A 110 25.84 1.76 -5.77
CA VAL A 110 26.20 1.99 -4.36
C VAL A 110 27.69 2.33 -4.31
N ASP A 111 28.02 3.60 -4.08
CA ASP A 111 29.41 4.04 -3.94
C ASP A 111 29.93 3.79 -2.52
N ASN A 112 30.62 2.66 -2.34
CA ASN A 112 31.13 2.20 -1.04
C ASN A 112 32.58 2.65 -0.76
N ARG A 113 33.19 3.44 -1.65
CA ARG A 113 34.64 3.76 -1.56
C ARG A 113 35.01 4.45 -0.26
N THR A 114 34.15 5.35 0.24
CA THR A 114 34.37 6.05 1.51
C THR A 114 34.25 5.12 2.72
N ALA A 115 33.29 4.19 2.70
CA ALA A 115 33.06 3.24 3.79
C ALA A 115 34.15 2.15 3.89
N LEU A 116 34.81 1.83 2.77
CA LEU A 116 35.87 0.82 2.69
C LEU A 116 37.28 1.39 2.79
N ARG A 117 37.45 2.69 3.04
CA ARG A 117 38.77 3.24 3.34
C ARG A 117 39.24 2.65 4.67
N ARG A 118 40.26 1.78 4.61
CA ARG A 118 41.04 1.41 5.80
C ARG A 118 41.52 2.70 6.46
N LYS A 119 41.18 2.88 7.75
CA LYS A 119 41.87 3.88 8.56
C LYS A 119 43.34 3.49 8.57
N SER A 120 44.18 4.34 7.99
CA SER A 120 45.61 4.26 8.21
C SER A 120 45.86 4.40 9.72
N ALA A 121 46.60 3.45 10.28
CA ALA A 121 47.06 3.47 11.66
C ALA A 121 47.99 4.66 11.90
#